data_AF-A0A7Z9K2N4-F1
#
_entry.id   AF-A0A7Z9K2N4-F1
#
_cell.length_a   1.000
_cell.length_b   1.000
_cell.length_c   1.000
_cell.angle_alpha   90.00
_cell.angle_beta   90.00
_cell.angle_gamma   90.00
#
_symmetry.space_group_name_H-M   'P 1'
#
loop_
_entity.id
_entity.type
_entity.pdbx_description
1 polymer ?
#
loop_
_entity_poly.entity_id
_entity_poly.type
_entity_poly.pdbx_seq_one_letter_code
_entity_poly.pdbx_strand_id
1 'polypeptide(L)'
;MNVIPKFCLTVCMLLLGVTVLTGCASAPKNDAEALAEYEKTNDPMEGTNRGIYSFNQVLDKVVVKPVTGIYRGLIPSFMRKAVHRFLQNLRTPITLANDLLQGEGGRA
;
A
#
# COMPACT_ATOMS: atom_id res chain seq x y z
N MET A 1 23.01 -29.06 35.85
CA MET A 1 22.10 -27.88 35.97
C MET A 1 22.17 -27.12 34.65
N ASN A 2 21.04 -27.03 33.97
CA ASN A 2 20.92 -26.80 32.52
C ASN A 2 21.40 -25.41 32.07
N VAL A 3 22.49 -25.37 31.30
CA VAL A 3 22.92 -24.19 30.55
C VAL A 3 22.16 -24.21 29.22
N ILE A 4 21.02 -23.52 29.16
CA ILE A 4 20.25 -23.40 27.91
C ILE A 4 21.08 -22.54 26.93
N PRO A 5 21.42 -23.06 25.74
CA PRO A 5 22.27 -22.33 24.80
C PRO A 5 21.55 -21.07 24.33
N LYS A 6 22.27 -19.95 24.26
CA LYS A 6 21.73 -18.61 23.86
C LYS A 6 20.92 -18.66 22.57
N PHE A 7 21.24 -19.57 21.66
CA PHE A 7 20.52 -19.83 20.42
C PHE A 7 19.06 -20.28 20.64
N CYS A 8 18.83 -21.14 21.63
CA CYS A 8 17.49 -21.62 22.00
C CYS A 8 16.62 -20.48 22.58
N LEU A 9 17.23 -19.58 23.36
CA LEU A 9 16.54 -18.43 23.95
C LEU A 9 16.09 -17.42 22.87
N THR A 10 16.95 -17.13 21.89
CA THR A 10 16.62 -16.20 20.79
C THR A 10 15.52 -16.75 19.88
N VAL A 11 15.54 -18.05 19.57
CA VAL A 11 14.51 -18.70 18.75
C VAL A 11 13.15 -18.69 19.47
N CYS A 12 13.11 -18.98 20.77
CA CYS A 12 11.88 -18.89 21.56
C CYS A 12 11.32 -17.46 21.61
N MET A 13 12.17 -16.43 21.70
CA MET A 13 11.74 -15.04 21.74
C MET A 13 11.16 -14.56 20.40
N LEU A 14 11.75 -14.99 19.27
CA LEU A 14 11.22 -14.74 17.93
C LEU A 14 9.89 -15.46 17.69
N LEU A 15 9.77 -16.73 18.10
CA LEU A 15 8.53 -17.49 17.98
C LEU A 15 7.40 -16.89 18.81
N LEU A 16 7.67 -16.48 20.06
CA LEU A 16 6.70 -15.76 20.88
C LEU A 16 6.29 -14.44 20.23
N GLY A 17 7.25 -13.66 19.71
CA GLY A 17 6.96 -12.39 19.03
C GLY A 17 6.03 -12.55 17.81
N VAL A 18 6.25 -13.58 16.99
CA VAL A 18 5.39 -13.87 15.83
C VAL A 18 3.98 -14.26 16.26
N THR A 19 3.82 -15.06 17.33
CA THR A 19 2.50 -15.48 17.81
C THR A 19 1.66 -14.33 18.38
N VAL A 20 2.28 -13.33 19.00
CA VAL A 20 1.57 -12.17 19.55
C VAL A 20 1.04 -11.25 18.42
N LEU A 21 1.73 -11.18 17.29
CA LEU A 21 1.37 -10.28 16.18
C LEU A 21 0.25 -10.82 15.27
N THR A 22 0.00 -12.13 15.26
CA THR A 22 -1.02 -12.74 14.37
C THR A 22 -2.46 -12.56 14.83
N GLY A 23 -2.71 -12.04 16.04
CA GLY A 23 -4.05 -11.89 16.59
C GLY A 23 -4.82 -10.62 16.18
N CYS A 24 -4.15 -9.58 15.66
CA CYS A 24 -4.78 -8.26 15.48
C CYS A 24 -5.56 -8.05 14.18
N ALA A 25 -5.65 -9.04 13.28
CA ALA A 25 -6.26 -8.87 11.96
C ALA A 25 -7.31 -9.94 11.57
N SER A 26 -7.64 -10.85 12.48
CA SER A 26 -8.65 -11.88 12.20
C SER A 26 -10.06 -11.35 12.37
N ALA A 27 -10.97 -11.73 11.47
CA ALA A 27 -12.40 -11.46 11.63
C ALA A 27 -12.89 -11.96 13.00
N PRO A 28 -13.64 -11.15 13.77
CA PRO A 28 -14.25 -11.62 15.01
C PRO A 28 -15.19 -12.79 14.68
N LYS A 29 -15.25 -13.83 15.51
CA LYS A 29 -16.09 -15.03 15.23
C LYS A 29 -17.21 -15.27 16.24
N ASN A 30 -17.06 -14.70 17.44
CA ASN A 30 -17.91 -15.02 18.59
C ASN A 30 -18.78 -13.84 19.03
N ASP A 31 -18.61 -12.66 18.40
CA ASP A 31 -19.32 -11.43 18.74
C ASP A 31 -20.08 -10.94 17.50
N ALA A 32 -21.41 -11.04 17.52
CA ALA A 32 -22.26 -10.70 16.38
C ALA A 32 -22.19 -9.21 16.01
N GLU A 33 -22.07 -8.33 17.00
CA GLU A 33 -21.92 -6.89 16.78
C GLU A 33 -20.58 -6.54 16.13
N ALA A 34 -19.49 -7.17 16.59
CA ALA A 34 -18.16 -6.96 16.01
C ALA A 34 -18.05 -7.53 14.58
N LEU A 35 -18.75 -8.64 14.30
CA LEU A 35 -18.87 -9.20 12.95
C LEU A 35 -19.59 -8.25 11.98
N ALA A 36 -20.69 -7.65 12.42
CA ALA A 36 -21.45 -6.70 11.61
C ALA A 36 -20.63 -5.43 11.28
N GLU A 37 -19.83 -4.93 12.23
CA GLU A 37 -18.92 -3.80 12.01
C GLU A 37 -17.77 -4.17 11.06
N TYR A 38 -17.21 -5.38 11.20
CA TYR A 38 -16.18 -5.91 10.32
C TYR A 38 -16.67 -6.03 8.87
N GLU A 39 -17.86 -6.61 8.65
CA GLU A 39 -18.45 -6.75 7.31
C GLU A 39 -18.83 -5.41 6.69
N LYS A 40 -19.31 -4.44 7.50
CA LYS A 40 -19.64 -3.08 7.03
C LYS A 40 -18.39 -2.31 6.58
N THR A 41 -17.26 -2.56 7.23
CA THR A 41 -16.00 -1.87 6.93
C THR A 41 -15.27 -2.50 5.75
N ASN A 42 -15.48 -3.80 5.51
CA ASN A 42 -14.91 -4.49 4.36
C ASN A 42 -15.50 -3.99 3.04
N ASP A 43 -14.65 -3.94 2.01
CA ASP A 43 -15.06 -3.56 0.66
C ASP A 43 -15.98 -4.64 0.06
N PRO A 44 -17.25 -4.33 -0.23
CA PRO A 44 -18.18 -5.31 -0.81
C PRO A 44 -17.72 -5.84 -2.18
N MET A 45 -16.87 -5.09 -2.90
CA MET A 45 -16.36 -5.46 -4.22
C MET A 45 -14.95 -6.05 -4.18
N GLU A 46 -14.45 -6.48 -3.02
CA GLU A 46 -13.09 -6.99 -2.85
C GLU A 46 -12.74 -8.10 -3.86
N GLY A 47 -13.64 -9.06 -4.09
CA GLY A 47 -13.41 -10.16 -5.04
C GLY A 47 -13.16 -9.66 -6.47
N THR A 48 -13.97 -8.71 -6.93
CA THR A 48 -13.81 -8.08 -8.25
C THR A 48 -12.54 -7.24 -8.32
N ASN A 49 -12.29 -6.43 -7.30
CA ASN A 49 -11.10 -5.56 -7.22
C ASN A 49 -9.81 -6.38 -7.21
N ARG A 50 -9.78 -7.52 -6.50
CA ARG A 50 -8.66 -8.46 -6.50
C ARG A 50 -8.48 -9.14 -7.86
N GLY A 51 -9.57 -9.51 -8.53
CA GLY A 51 -9.54 -10.03 -9.90
C GLY A 51 -8.89 -9.04 -10.88
N ILE A 52 -9.37 -7.80 -10.91
CA ILE A 52 -8.81 -6.72 -11.73
C ILE A 52 -7.35 -6.45 -11.35
N TYR A 53 -7.04 -6.42 -10.05
CA TYR A 53 -5.68 -6.24 -9.56
C TYR A 53 -4.73 -7.33 -10.09
N SER A 54 -5.15 -8.60 -10.04
CA SER A 54 -4.34 -9.71 -10.56
C SER A 54 -4.08 -9.58 -12.08
N PHE A 55 -5.08 -9.15 -12.84
CA PHE A 55 -4.92 -8.87 -14.27
C PHE A 55 -3.94 -7.72 -14.50
N ASN A 56 -4.10 -6.61 -13.77
CA ASN A 56 -3.22 -5.45 -13.83
C ASN A 56 -1.77 -5.81 -13.48
N GLN A 57 -1.55 -6.73 -12.54
CA GLN A 57 -0.22 -7.22 -12.17
C GLN A 57 0.45 -8.00 -13.31
N VAL A 58 -0.31 -8.79 -14.06
CA VAL A 58 0.19 -9.49 -15.26
C VAL A 58 0.51 -8.48 -16.35
N LEU A 59 -0.43 -7.56 -16.62
CA LEU A 59 -0.25 -6.49 -17.61
C LEU A 59 0.97 -5.63 -17.28
N ASP A 60 1.17 -5.29 -16.01
CA ASP A 60 2.33 -4.52 -15.55
C ASP A 60 3.65 -5.24 -15.84
N LYS A 61 3.73 -6.54 -15.51
CA LYS A 61 4.94 -7.34 -15.72
C LYS A 61 5.27 -7.56 -17.20
N VAL A 62 4.25 -7.80 -18.03
CA VAL A 62 4.44 -8.19 -19.43
C VAL A 62 4.54 -6.98 -20.36
N VAL A 63 3.84 -5.88 -20.06
CA VAL A 63 3.72 -4.73 -20.97
C VAL A 63 4.24 -3.44 -20.35
N VAL A 64 3.71 -3.02 -19.20
CA VAL A 64 4.01 -1.68 -18.66
C VAL A 64 5.47 -1.54 -18.23
N LYS A 65 6.02 -2.52 -17.50
CA LYS A 65 7.42 -2.52 -17.06
C LYS A 65 8.42 -2.49 -18.22
N PRO A 66 8.34 -3.37 -19.24
CA PRO A 66 9.27 -3.28 -20.36
C PRO A 66 9.15 -1.96 -21.12
N VAL A 67 7.93 -1.46 -21.37
CA VAL A 67 7.71 -0.16 -22.03
C VAL A 67 8.31 0.99 -21.22
N THR A 68 8.09 1.03 -19.91
CA THR A 68 8.68 2.07 -19.05
C THR A 68 10.20 1.95 -18.95
N GLY A 69 10.75 0.74 -19.01
CA GLY A 69 12.19 0.50 -19.13
C GLY A 69 12.76 1.13 -20.40
N ILE A 70 12.15 0.87 -21.56
CA ILE A 70 12.53 1.46 -22.85
C ILE A 70 12.43 2.99 -22.79
N TYR A 71 11.32 3.53 -22.30
CA TYR A 71 11.12 4.98 -22.13
C TYR A 71 12.23 5.63 -21.29
N ARG A 72 12.60 5.00 -20.17
CA ARG A 72 13.67 5.51 -19.30
C ARG A 72 15.05 5.41 -19.93
N GLY A 73 15.28 4.40 -20.78
CA GLY A 73 16.53 4.21 -21.51
C GLY A 73 16.69 5.17 -22.69
N LEU A 74 15.62 5.46 -23.42
CA LEU A 74 15.65 6.33 -24.60
C LEU A 74 15.62 7.82 -24.23
N ILE A 75 14.87 8.20 -23.19
CA ILE A 75 14.64 9.63 -22.88
C ILE A 75 15.52 10.08 -21.71
N PRO A 76 16.34 11.12 -21.90
CA PRO A 76 17.19 11.69 -20.86
C PRO A 76 16.41 12.14 -19.61
N SER A 77 17.06 12.08 -18.46
CA SER A 77 16.44 12.38 -17.16
C SER A 77 15.91 13.82 -17.07
N PHE A 78 16.58 14.80 -17.69
CA PHE A 78 16.17 16.21 -17.65
C PHE A 78 14.85 16.45 -18.41
N MET A 79 14.68 15.83 -19.57
CA MET A 79 13.44 15.90 -20.35
C MET A 79 12.27 15.25 -19.60
N ARG A 80 12.48 14.06 -19.02
CA ARG A 80 11.47 13.40 -18.18
C ARG A 80 11.04 14.28 -16.99
N LYS A 81 12.01 14.93 -16.33
CA LYS A 81 11.75 15.85 -15.22
C LYS A 81 11.01 17.11 -15.66
N ALA A 82 11.34 17.67 -16.82
CA ALA A 82 10.65 18.85 -17.36
C ALA A 82 9.17 18.55 -17.60
N VAL A 83 8.86 17.44 -18.26
CA VAL A 83 7.46 16.98 -18.47
C VAL A 83 6.76 16.74 -17.13
N HIS A 84 7.42 16.08 -16.19
CA HIS A 84 6.85 15.82 -14.87
C HIS A 84 6.50 17.11 -14.11
N ARG A 85 7.40 18.10 -14.10
CA ARG A 85 7.18 19.42 -13.47
C ARG A 85 6.05 20.20 -14.14
N PHE A 86 5.98 20.16 -15.47
CA PHE A 86 4.90 20.79 -16.21
C PHE A 86 3.54 20.19 -15.83
N LEU A 87 3.41 18.86 -15.82
CA LEU A 87 2.18 18.17 -15.42
C LEU A 87 1.83 18.41 -13.93
N GLN A 88 2.83 18.54 -13.06
CA GLN A 88 2.60 18.94 -11.67
C GLN A 88 2.03 20.35 -11.58
N ASN A 89 2.62 21.31 -12.31
CA ASN A 89 2.15 22.69 -12.33
C ASN A 89 0.69 22.81 -12.80
N LEU A 90 0.27 21.99 -13.76
CA LEU A 90 -1.13 21.94 -14.22
C LEU A 90 -2.11 21.43 -13.16
N ARG A 91 -1.65 20.63 -12.20
CA ARG A 91 -2.48 20.13 -11.09
C ARG A 91 -2.57 21.13 -9.94
N THR A 92 -1.59 22.02 -9.80
CA THR A 92 -1.49 22.99 -8.71
C THR A 92 -2.78 23.79 -8.47
N PRO A 93 -3.50 24.32 -9.48
CA PRO A 93 -4.72 25.09 -9.23
C PRO A 93 -5.83 24.27 -8.55
N ILE A 94 -5.94 22.99 -8.93
CA ILE A 94 -6.92 22.07 -8.35
C ILE A 94 -6.51 21.74 -6.91
N THR A 95 -5.22 21.50 -6.67
CA THR A 95 -4.71 21.28 -5.31
C THR A 95 -4.94 22.51 -4.43
N LEU A 96 -4.63 23.71 -4.91
CA LEU A 96 -4.88 24.98 -4.21
C LEU A 96 -6.36 25.12 -3.85
N ALA A 97 -7.26 24.90 -4.80
CA ALA A 97 -8.70 24.97 -4.56
C ALA A 97 -9.14 23.95 -3.50
N ASN A 98 -8.67 22.70 -3.58
CA ASN A 98 -9.00 21.67 -2.60
C ASN A 98 -8.45 21.98 -1.21
N ASP A 99 -7.23 22.51 -1.10
CA ASP A 99 -6.60 22.84 0.19
C ASP A 99 -7.34 24.01 0.85
N LEU A 100 -7.75 25.02 0.08
CA LEU A 100 -8.60 26.10 0.58
C LEU A 100 -9.97 25.59 1.04
N LEU A 101 -10.60 24.71 0.27
CA LEU A 101 -11.91 24.12 0.62
C LEU A 101 -11.83 23.20 1.86
N GLN A 102 -10.70 22.53 2.07
CA GLN A 102 -10.42 21.73 3.27
C GLN A 102 -9.96 22.59 4.47
N GLY A 103 -9.81 23.90 4.29
CA GLY A 103 -9.34 24.82 5.34
C GLY A 103 -7.84 24.73 5.63
N GLU A 104 -7.08 24.06 4.77
CA GLU A 104 -5.63 23.83 4.89
C GLU A 104 -4.83 24.99 4.27
N GLY A 105 -5.14 26.23 4.64
CA GLY A 105 -4.56 27.44 4.03
C GLY A 105 -3.04 27.59 4.18
N GLY A 106 -2.39 26.85 5.08
CA GLY A 106 -0.92 26.81 5.19
C GLY A 106 -0.24 25.86 4.19
N ARG A 107 -1.01 25.00 3.52
CA ARG A 107 -0.56 24.11 2.43
C ARG A 107 -0.95 24.62 1.05
N ALA A 108 -2.01 25.43 0.98
CA ALA A 108 -2.49 26.18 -0.18
C ALA A 108 -1.42 27.17 -0.68
#